data_AF-A0A8E2ING7-F1
#
_entry.id   AF-A0A8E2ING7-F1
#
_cell.length_a   1.000
_cell.length_b   1.000
_cell.length_c   1.000
_cell.angle_alpha   90.00
_cell.angle_beta   90.00
_cell.angle_gamma   90.00
#
_symmetry.space_group_name_H-M   'P 1'
#
loop_
_entity.id
_entity.type
_entity.pdbx_description
1 polymer ?
#
loop_
_entity_poly.entity_id
_entity_poly.type
_entity_poly.pdbx_seq_one_letter_code
_entity_poly.pdbx_strand_id
1 'polypeptide(L)' 'MRYPVDPTYHLGHVSGQEWWRIRDMAIREHWTRQQLIEYCNRPGLYQVEDAPGNLSHASELPREAG' A
#
# COMPACT_ATOMS: atom_id res chain seq x y z
N MET A 1 -5.11 13.85 20.39
CA MET A 1 -5.89 13.07 19.41
C MET A 1 -6.34 11.81 20.13
N ARG A 2 -7.65 11.52 20.23
CA ARG A 2 -8.16 10.33 20.92
C ARG A 2 -8.18 9.20 19.89
N TYR A 3 -7.27 8.24 20.02
CA TYR A 3 -7.23 7.07 19.14
C TYR A 3 -8.49 6.22 19.37
N PRO A 4 -9.12 5.65 18.33
CA PRO A 4 -10.32 4.83 18.49
C PRO A 4 -10.04 3.63 19.40
N VAL A 5 -10.97 3.32 20.30
CA VAL A 5 -10.84 2.19 21.25
C VAL A 5 -11.01 0.84 20.55
N ASP A 6 -11.59 0.81 19.35
CA ASP A 6 -11.81 -0.41 18.56
C ASP A 6 -11.71 -0.11 17.04
N PRO A 7 -10.49 0.05 16.49
CA PRO A 7 -10.32 0.35 15.08
C PRO A 7 -10.59 -0.89 14.22
N THR A 8 -11.44 -0.73 13.19
CA THR A 8 -11.61 -1.74 12.14
C THR A 8 -10.26 -2.09 11.53
N TYR A 9 -10.00 -3.39 11.31
CA TYR A 9 -8.80 -3.81 10.60
C TYR A 9 -8.89 -3.39 9.13
N HIS A 10 -7.82 -2.81 8.62
CA HIS A 10 -7.62 -2.49 7.23
C HIS A 10 -6.44 -3.28 6.68
N LEU A 11 -6.38 -3.42 5.35
CA LEU A 11 -5.20 -3.91 4.65
C LEU A 11 -4.42 -2.70 4.11
N GLY A 12 -3.29 -2.39 4.74
CA GLY A 12 -2.33 -1.39 4.28
C GLY A 12 -1.20 -2.06 3.49
N HIS A 13 -0.39 -1.29 2.74
CA HIS A 13 0.78 -1.85 2.08
C HIS A 13 1.93 -2.09 3.07
N VAL A 14 2.68 -3.16 2.84
CA VAL A 14 3.98 -3.34 3.50
C VAL A 14 4.93 -2.25 3.02
N SER A 15 5.78 -1.75 3.92
CA SER A 15 6.81 -0.77 3.57
C SER A 15 7.63 -1.20 2.35
N GLY A 16 7.79 -0.31 1.38
CA GLY A 16 8.45 -0.58 0.10
C GLY A 16 7.56 -1.21 -0.97
N GLN A 17 6.31 -1.53 -0.67
CA GLN A 17 5.29 -2.04 -1.60
C GLN A 17 4.14 -1.03 -1.80
N GLU A 18 4.44 0.27 -1.68
CA GLU A 18 3.45 1.33 -1.83
C GLU A 18 2.88 1.33 -3.26
N TRP A 19 1.59 1.64 -3.38
CA TRP A 19 0.91 1.70 -4.68
C TRP A 19 1.66 2.56 -5.71
N TRP A 20 2.23 3.69 -5.29
CA TRP A 20 2.96 4.57 -6.21
C TRP A 20 4.22 3.90 -6.78
N ARG A 21 4.94 3.09 -6.00
CA ARG A 21 6.10 2.33 -6.46
C ARG A 21 5.68 1.24 -7.43
N ILE A 22 4.63 0.50 -7.09
CA ILE A 22 4.09 -0.58 -7.92
C ILE A 22 3.62 -0.02 -9.27
N ARG A 23 2.90 1.11 -9.25
CA ARG A 23 2.44 1.80 -10.46
C ARG A 23 3.62 2.25 -11.32
N ASP A 24 4.60 2.94 -10.74
CA ASP A 24 5.73 3.49 -11.50
C ASP A 24 6.61 2.37 -12.09
N MET A 25 6.79 1.26 -11.36
CA MET A 25 7.41 0.03 -11.86
C MET A 25 6.62 -0.58 -13.03
N ALA A 26 5.30 -0.73 -12.88
CA ALA A 26 4.43 -1.30 -13.92
C ALA A 26 4.44 -0.45 -15.21
N ILE A 27 4.46 0.88 -15.09
CA ILE A 27 4.60 1.80 -16.24
C ILE A 27 5.96 1.61 -16.91
N ARG A 28 7.05 1.61 -16.14
CA ARG A 28 8.42 1.45 -16.64
C ARG A 28 8.63 0.11 -17.34
N GLU A 29 7.97 -0.94 -16.85
CA GLU A 29 8.09 -2.30 -17.39
C GLU A 29 7.02 -2.64 -18.42
N HIS A 30 6.21 -1.65 -18.85
CA HIS A 30 5.15 -1.80 -19.84
C HIS A 30 4.16 -2.94 -19.51
N TRP A 31 3.81 -3.08 -18.23
CA TRP A 31 2.88 -4.11 -17.80
C TRP A 31 1.50 -3.89 -18.41
N THR A 32 0.88 -5.00 -18.81
CA THR A 32 -0.54 -5.04 -19.09
C THR A 32 -1.34 -4.89 -17.81
N ARG A 33 -2.62 -4.47 -17.95
CA ARG A 33 -3.55 -4.41 -16.82
C ARG A 33 -3.66 -5.74 -16.07
N GLN A 34 -3.64 -6.87 -16.79
CA GLN A 34 -3.72 -8.19 -16.19
C GLN A 34 -2.49 -8.48 -15.31
N GLN A 35 -1.28 -8.19 -15.79
CA GLN A 35 -0.05 -8.36 -15.00
C GLN A 35 -0.05 -7.52 -13.73
N LEU A 36 -0.55 -6.28 -13.80
CA LEU A 36 -0.69 -5.42 -12.64
C LEU A 36 -1.68 -6.00 -11.62
N ILE A 37 -2.83 -6.50 -12.07
CA ILE A 37 -3.83 -7.14 -11.20
C ILE A 37 -3.24 -8.40 -10.54
N GLU A 38 -2.59 -9.27 -11.31
CA GLU A 38 -1.96 -10.49 -10.79
C GLU A 38 -0.86 -10.18 -9.76
N TYR A 39 -0.10 -9.10 -9.97
CA TYR A 39 0.86 -8.64 -8.99
C TYR A 39 0.18 -8.15 -7.71
N CYS A 40 -0.82 -7.27 -7.82
CA CYS A 40 -1.56 -6.73 -6.67
C CYS A 40 -2.38 -7.79 -5.91
N ASN A 41 -2.72 -8.92 -6.52
CA ASN A 41 -3.40 -10.00 -5.81
C ASN A 41 -2.49 -10.79 -4.84
N ARG A 42 -1.19 -10.48 -4.79
CA ARG A 42 -0.26 -11.18 -3.89
C ARG A 42 -0.48 -10.72 -2.44
N PRO A 43 -0.84 -11.62 -1.51
CA PRO A 43 -1.17 -11.23 -0.14
C PRO A 43 0.04 -10.64 0.61
N GLY A 44 1.28 -11.00 0.24
CA GLY A 44 2.50 -10.48 0.86
C GLY A 44 2.78 -9.00 0.57
N LEU A 45 1.99 -8.34 -0.27
CA LEU A 45 2.07 -6.89 -0.48
C LEU A 45 1.36 -6.10 0.63
N TYR A 46 0.52 -6.78 1.41
CA TYR A 46 -0.35 -6.15 2.40
C TYR A 46 -0.04 -6.63 3.81
N GLN A 47 -0.30 -5.75 4.78
CA GLN A 47 -0.26 -6.06 6.20
C GLN A 47 -1.55 -5.60 6.87
N VAL A 48 -1.89 -6.27 7.97
CA VAL A 48 -3.01 -5.85 8.82
C VAL A 48 -2.60 -4.59 9.56
N GLU A 49 -3.35 -3.52 9.34
CA GLU A 49 -3.18 -2.25 10.05
C GLU A 49 -4.51 -1.84 10.68
N ASP A 50 -4.45 -1.07 11.75
CA ASP A 50 -5.62 -0.38 12.24
C ASP A 50 -6.04 0.73 11.27
N ALA A 51 -7.34 1.05 11.23
CA ALA A 51 -7.87 2.08 10.33
C ALA A 51 -7.11 3.43 10.41
N PRO A 52 -6.80 4.00 11.59
CA PRO A 52 -5.97 5.20 11.70
C PRO A 52 -4.57 5.05 11.09
N GLY A 53 -3.89 3.93 11.35
CA GLY A 53 -2.55 3.61 10.84
C GLY A 53 -2.53 3.59 9.31
N ASN A 54 -3.44 2.83 8.71
CA ASN A 54 -3.55 2.73 7.25
C ASN A 54 -3.91 4.08 6.60
N LEU A 55 -4.90 4.80 7.14
CA LEU A 55 -5.32 6.10 6.58
C LEU A 55 -4.22 7.16 6.66
N SER A 56 -3.29 7.02 7.61
CA SER A 56 -2.13 7.91 7.74
C SER A 56 -0.94 7.47 6.89
N HIS A 57 -1.00 6.30 6.24
CA HIS A 57 0.12 5.68 5.52
C HIS A 57 1.40 5.62 6.38
N ALA A 58 1.26 5.43 7.70
CA ALA A 58 2.37 5.57 8.65
C ALA A 58 3.53 4.59 8.42
N SER A 59 3.23 3.41 7.85
CA SER A 59 4.20 2.36 7.54
C SER A 59 4.77 2.46 6.12
N GLU A 60 4.21 3.33 5.28
CA GLU A 60 4.62 3.51 3.90
C GLU A 60 5.77 4.54 3.81
N LEU A 61 6.70 4.31 2.89
CA LEU A 61 7.75 5.27 2.60
C LEU A 61 7.17 6.46 1.84
N PRO A 62 7.55 7.70 2.23
CA PRO A 62 7.09 8.87 1.52
C PRO A 62 7.54 8.78 0.07
N ARG A 63 6.68 9.23 -0.83
CA ARG A 63 7.14 9.57 -2.19
C ARG A 63 8.14 10.70 -2.01
N GLU A 64 9.40 10.48 -2.37
CA GLU A 64 10.42 11.53 -2.30
C GLU A 64 9.83 12.78 -2.95
N ALA A 65 9.87 13.90 -2.22
CA ALA A 65 9.39 15.17 -2.75
C ALA A 65 10.21 15.44 -4.01
N GLY A 66 9.54 15.38 -5.17
CA GLY A 66 10.13 15.77 -6.45
C GLY A 66 10.49 17.25 -6.47
#